data_AF-A0A8H5Z3B4-F1
#
_entry.id   AF-A0A8H5Z3B4-F1
#
_cell.length_a   1.000
_cell.length_b   1.000
_cell.length_c   1.000
_cell.angle_alpha   90.00
_cell.angle_beta   90.00
_cell.angle_gamma   90.00
#
_symmetry.space_group_name_H-M   'P 1'
#
loop_
_entity.id
_entity.type
_entity.pdbx_description
1 polymer ?
#
loop_
_entity_poly.entity_id
_entity_poly.type
_entity_poly.pdbx_seq_one_letter_code
_entity_poly.pdbx_strand_id
1 'polypeptide(L)'
;MTQNSGADEFIGATLKDRLEYALLPNGIRQQEQFLPAGSLESICTQVTVFTEISRYFDKDEARQVTSYICDRTKPAKKIFATLVFINRIELIKLFQDTAFFDEDLPLTKNIEESELRSRWAGDHRSVLLTRSLRDIKAIRDFNLKQWCVNIPFFERGFDQIYGYLVFDSDTIMPWESAGQNIITGGYGYVQKVKIHKDHHSFTILPAKEKLRNVFKQELRAFRKVRPMPNLVELVSALEISGKDTFMLLFPWAEGGTMDDMMDRPSKDLFRAQKQSAKDFVQWIIAQCRGLVEALGEIHQANIPIGSEDGDSSGQVKNFGIHLDIKPANILYYCQETANHALGVLKIADFGLAEFHSTSSRTRKSRGSAYRCSQQYRSPEHDIGYIISRKVDIWALGCIFSELLTWMLLEYEGREEFRQARKQDALFSGYWNYVQDGENDVEDNFFQRHIEMKSAKTFHRLLRDHPKFGYVKQTRALQTLQADTKAQAQRVTVDCKARE
;
A
#
# COMPACT_ATOMS: atom_id res chain seq x y z
N MET A 1 -12.43 -38.19 3.54
CA MET A 1 -11.55 -39.10 4.30
C MET A 1 -10.14 -38.95 3.77
N THR A 2 -9.35 -38.05 4.35
CA THR A 2 -7.89 -37.94 4.15
C THR A 2 -7.36 -36.91 5.15
N GLN A 3 -7.35 -37.26 6.44
CA GLN A 3 -6.62 -36.54 7.47
C GLN A 3 -6.13 -37.58 8.48
N ASN A 4 -4.95 -38.16 8.22
CA ASN A 4 -4.06 -38.76 9.23
C ASN A 4 -2.75 -39.34 8.63
N SER A 5 -2.21 -38.80 7.53
CA SER A 5 -1.00 -39.35 6.90
C SER A 5 0.31 -38.65 7.30
N GLY A 6 0.28 -37.58 8.10
CA GLY A 6 1.48 -36.81 8.46
C GLY A 6 2.14 -37.18 9.80
N ALA A 7 1.45 -37.95 10.66
CA ALA A 7 1.95 -38.25 12.00
C ALA A 7 2.97 -39.42 12.04
N ASP A 8 2.87 -40.36 11.10
CA ASP A 8 3.76 -41.53 11.03
C ASP A 8 5.12 -41.24 10.38
N GLU A 9 5.28 -40.10 9.68
CA GLU A 9 6.51 -39.74 8.95
C GLU A 9 7.64 -39.23 9.88
N PHE A 10 7.35 -38.99 11.17
CA PHE A 10 8.30 -38.42 12.13
C PHE A 10 8.82 -39.42 13.19
N ILE A 11 8.45 -40.70 13.10
CA ILE A 11 8.95 -41.71 14.03
C ILE A 11 10.44 -41.94 13.77
N GLY A 12 11.30 -41.44 14.66
CA GLY A 12 12.76 -41.55 14.56
C GLY A 12 13.48 -40.37 13.88
N ALA A 13 12.74 -39.36 13.41
CA ALA A 13 13.32 -38.15 12.83
C ALA A 13 14.10 -37.33 13.88
N THR A 14 15.30 -36.86 13.53
CA THR A 14 16.09 -35.98 14.39
C THR A 14 15.46 -34.60 14.49
N LEU A 15 15.87 -33.78 15.47
CA LEU A 15 15.43 -32.39 15.55
C LEU A 15 15.77 -31.61 14.27
N LYS A 16 16.94 -31.90 13.67
CA LYS A 16 17.36 -31.30 12.42
C LYS A 16 16.43 -31.66 11.27
N ASP A 17 16.07 -32.93 11.11
CA ASP A 17 15.16 -33.38 10.05
C ASP A 17 13.81 -32.66 10.16
N ARG A 18 13.29 -32.50 11.39
CA ARG A 18 12.05 -31.76 11.65
C ARG A 18 12.13 -30.29 11.25
N LEU A 19 13.26 -29.63 11.56
CA LEU A 19 13.48 -28.23 11.18
C LEU A 19 13.69 -28.07 9.66
N GLU A 20 14.41 -29.00 9.03
CA GLU A 20 14.62 -28.99 7.57
C GLU A 20 13.32 -29.24 6.81
N TYR A 21 12.50 -30.17 7.26
CA TYR A 21 11.17 -30.41 6.70
C TYR A 21 10.24 -29.19 6.83
N ALA A 22 10.40 -28.40 7.89
CA ALA A 22 9.58 -27.21 8.14
C ALA A 22 10.03 -25.97 7.34
N LEU A 23 11.16 -26.02 6.62
CA LEU A 23 11.59 -24.93 5.75
C LEU A 23 10.64 -24.79 4.56
N LEU A 24 10.16 -23.56 4.34
CA LEU A 24 9.33 -23.23 3.19
C LEU A 24 10.16 -22.52 2.13
N PRO A 25 9.95 -22.80 0.83
CA PRO A 25 10.54 -22.01 -0.25
C PRO A 25 9.95 -20.59 -0.25
N ASN A 26 10.77 -19.60 -0.57
CA ASN A 26 10.29 -18.23 -0.76
C ASN A 26 9.46 -18.12 -2.06
N GLY A 27 8.28 -17.51 -1.95
CA GLY A 27 7.29 -17.41 -3.01
C GLY A 27 7.69 -16.54 -4.20
N ILE A 28 8.77 -15.75 -4.09
CA ILE A 28 9.35 -14.95 -5.19
C ILE A 28 10.68 -15.57 -5.64
N ARG A 29 11.54 -15.94 -4.68
CA ARG A 29 12.90 -16.43 -4.91
C ARG A 29 13.01 -17.87 -4.46
N GLN A 30 12.61 -18.82 -5.31
CA GLN A 30 12.49 -20.23 -4.94
C GLN A 30 13.78 -20.90 -4.43
N GLN A 31 14.95 -20.33 -4.73
CA GLN A 31 16.24 -20.76 -4.20
C GLN A 31 16.46 -20.38 -2.72
N GLU A 32 15.73 -19.39 -2.21
CA GLU A 32 15.74 -18.99 -0.80
C GLU A 32 14.67 -19.81 -0.06
N GLN A 33 15.00 -20.24 1.16
CA GLN A 33 14.08 -20.92 2.06
C GLN A 33 14.07 -20.22 3.41
N PHE A 34 12.94 -20.26 4.10
CA PHE A 34 12.79 -19.68 5.42
C PHE A 34 12.03 -20.63 6.37
N LEU A 35 12.35 -20.55 7.65
CA LEU A 35 11.68 -21.28 8.72
C LEU A 35 10.60 -20.37 9.33
N PRO A 36 9.30 -20.71 9.21
CA PRO A 36 8.24 -19.94 9.83
C PRO A 36 8.38 -19.87 11.35
N ALA A 37 8.05 -18.71 11.93
CA ALA A 37 8.12 -18.51 13.39
C ALA A 37 7.25 -19.51 14.16
N GLY A 38 6.03 -19.81 13.69
CA GLY A 38 5.16 -20.81 14.33
C GLY A 38 5.71 -22.23 14.24
N SER A 39 6.38 -22.57 13.14
CA SER A 39 7.10 -23.84 13.01
C SER A 39 8.27 -23.94 13.98
N LEU A 40 9.09 -22.88 14.10
CA LEU A 40 10.18 -22.84 15.07
C LEU A 40 9.65 -23.01 16.50
N GLU A 41 8.59 -22.29 16.86
CA GLU A 41 7.96 -22.36 18.19
C GLU A 41 7.40 -23.76 18.51
N SER A 42 6.73 -24.39 17.55
CA SER A 42 6.13 -25.72 17.74
C SER A 42 7.15 -26.86 17.73
N ILE A 43 8.28 -26.70 17.06
CA ILE A 43 9.36 -27.70 17.01
C ILE A 43 10.30 -27.55 18.20
N CYS A 44 10.77 -26.33 18.48
CA CYS A 44 11.69 -26.00 19.57
C CYS A 44 10.95 -25.75 20.90
N THR A 45 10.17 -26.74 21.33
CA THR A 45 9.53 -26.75 22.65
C THR A 45 10.56 -27.02 23.75
N GLN A 46 10.25 -26.63 25.00
CA GLN A 46 11.14 -26.88 26.14
C GLN A 46 11.52 -28.36 26.29
N VAL A 47 10.58 -29.28 26.03
CA VAL A 47 10.84 -30.74 26.09
C VAL A 47 11.80 -31.17 24.97
N THR A 48 11.52 -30.77 23.72
CA THR A 48 12.34 -31.15 22.57
C THR A 48 13.76 -30.57 22.68
N VAL A 49 13.88 -29.31 23.10
CA VAL A 49 15.16 -28.65 23.35
C VAL A 49 15.94 -29.39 24.44
N PHE A 50 15.31 -29.68 25.58
CA PHE A 50 15.97 -30.40 26.67
C PHE A 50 16.49 -31.78 26.24
N THR A 51 15.68 -32.54 25.51
CA THR A 51 16.06 -33.86 25.00
C THR A 51 17.27 -33.78 24.07
N GLU A 52 17.34 -32.80 23.18
CA GLU A 52 18.46 -32.65 22.25
C GLU A 52 19.72 -32.15 22.97
N ILE A 53 19.60 -31.15 23.84
CA ILE A 53 20.72 -30.57 24.63
C ILE A 53 21.33 -31.62 25.57
N SER A 54 20.55 -32.53 26.14
CA SER A 54 21.03 -33.60 27.03
C SER A 54 21.99 -34.59 26.36
N ARG A 55 22.14 -34.54 25.03
CA ARG A 55 23.15 -35.34 24.29
C ARG A 55 24.55 -34.73 24.34
N TYR A 56 24.65 -33.45 24.68
CA TYR A 56 25.88 -32.65 24.61
C TYR A 56 26.40 -32.19 25.98
N PHE A 57 25.49 -32.05 26.95
CA PHE A 57 25.77 -31.49 28.27
C PHE A 57 25.27 -32.41 29.37
N ASP A 58 25.81 -32.26 30.59
CA ASP A 58 25.26 -32.97 31.74
C ASP A 58 23.85 -32.47 32.10
N LYS A 59 23.18 -33.17 33.01
CA LYS A 59 21.77 -32.92 33.33
C LYS A 59 21.51 -31.51 33.87
N ASP A 60 22.42 -30.94 34.64
CA ASP A 60 22.23 -29.63 35.27
C ASP A 60 22.58 -28.51 34.30
N GLU A 61 23.66 -28.67 33.53
CA GLU A 61 23.97 -27.78 32.40
C GLU A 61 22.84 -27.76 31.37
N ALA A 62 22.31 -28.93 31.00
CA ALA A 62 21.24 -29.05 30.02
C ALA A 62 19.97 -28.30 30.47
N ARG A 63 19.66 -28.30 31.77
CA ARG A 63 18.53 -27.52 32.33
C ARG A 63 18.76 -26.02 32.17
N GLN A 64 19.95 -25.54 32.50
CA GLN A 64 20.30 -24.12 32.41
C GLN A 64 20.26 -23.63 30.95
N VAL A 65 20.89 -24.37 30.04
CA VAL A 65 20.90 -24.05 28.60
C VAL A 65 19.49 -24.08 28.02
N THR A 66 18.68 -25.07 28.38
CA THR A 66 17.27 -25.14 27.93
C THR A 66 16.47 -23.94 28.42
N SER A 67 16.67 -23.51 29.68
CA SER A 67 15.99 -22.33 30.23
C SER A 67 16.36 -21.06 29.48
N TYR A 68 17.62 -20.92 29.06
CA TYR A 68 18.09 -19.80 28.25
C TYR A 68 17.50 -19.83 26.83
N ILE A 69 17.51 -20.99 26.15
CA ILE A 69 16.95 -21.12 24.80
C ILE A 69 15.46 -20.80 24.80
N CYS A 70 14.71 -21.33 25.77
CA CYS A 70 13.25 -21.20 25.88
C CYS A 70 12.80 -20.08 26.82
N ASP A 71 13.64 -19.08 27.08
CA ASP A 71 13.24 -17.93 27.89
C ASP A 71 12.01 -17.24 27.28
N ARG A 72 11.08 -16.81 28.13
CA ARG A 72 9.79 -16.24 27.69
C ARG A 72 9.91 -14.83 27.13
N THR A 73 10.97 -14.11 27.49
CA THR A 73 11.16 -12.68 27.19
C THR A 73 12.32 -12.45 26.24
N LYS A 74 13.42 -13.20 26.40
CA LYS A 74 14.64 -13.12 25.60
C LYS A 74 15.04 -14.53 25.16
N PRO A 75 14.28 -15.17 24.25
CA PRO A 75 14.62 -16.50 23.76
C PRO A 75 15.90 -16.48 22.91
N ALA A 76 16.53 -17.65 22.81
CA ALA A 76 17.66 -17.93 21.91
C ALA A 76 17.35 -19.10 20.95
N LYS A 77 16.08 -19.24 20.55
CA LYS A 77 15.59 -20.34 19.71
C LYS A 77 16.09 -20.25 18.27
N LYS A 78 16.18 -19.05 17.69
CA LYS A 78 16.75 -18.85 16.35
C LYS A 78 18.24 -19.17 16.33
N ILE A 79 18.97 -18.75 17.37
CA ILE A 79 20.38 -19.12 17.55
C ILE A 79 20.50 -20.65 17.64
N PHE A 80 19.74 -21.28 18.54
CA PHE A 80 19.73 -22.73 18.72
C PHE A 80 19.40 -23.48 17.41
N ALA A 81 18.34 -23.09 16.70
CA ALA A 81 17.97 -23.72 15.43
C ALA A 81 19.07 -23.55 14.36
N THR A 82 19.74 -22.40 14.32
CA THR A 82 20.90 -22.20 13.43
C THR A 82 22.03 -23.17 13.77
N LEU A 83 22.33 -23.37 15.06
CA LEU A 83 23.32 -24.36 15.51
C LEU A 83 22.92 -25.80 15.21
N VAL A 84 21.63 -26.13 15.30
CA VAL A 84 21.10 -27.44 14.88
C VAL A 84 21.35 -27.65 13.39
N PHE A 85 21.01 -26.68 12.52
CA PHE A 85 21.21 -26.80 11.09
C PHE A 85 22.67 -27.04 10.70
N ILE A 86 23.61 -26.38 11.37
CA ILE A 86 25.05 -26.53 11.07
C ILE A 86 25.72 -27.69 11.83
N ASN A 87 24.94 -28.48 12.60
CA ASN A 87 25.42 -29.59 13.44
C ASN A 87 26.46 -29.18 14.50
N ARG A 88 26.27 -28.03 15.15
CA ARG A 88 27.19 -27.48 16.17
C ARG A 88 26.48 -27.04 17.45
N ILE A 89 25.55 -27.86 17.93
CA ILE A 89 24.72 -27.55 19.11
C ILE A 89 25.57 -27.28 20.35
N GLU A 90 26.73 -27.94 20.49
CA GLU A 90 27.66 -27.75 21.61
C GLU A 90 28.13 -26.29 21.78
N LEU A 91 28.05 -25.46 20.73
CA LEU A 91 28.45 -24.06 20.79
C LEU A 91 27.45 -23.16 21.52
N ILE A 92 26.22 -23.62 21.78
CA ILE A 92 25.16 -22.80 22.38
C ILE A 92 25.57 -22.21 23.73
N LYS A 93 26.43 -22.92 24.47
CA LYS A 93 26.94 -22.47 25.76
C LYS A 93 27.75 -21.18 25.63
N LEU A 94 28.51 -21.01 24.55
CA LEU A 94 29.26 -19.79 24.29
C LEU A 94 28.32 -18.59 24.05
N PHE A 95 27.20 -18.79 23.36
CA PHE A 95 26.19 -17.74 23.17
C PHE A 95 25.50 -17.38 24.48
N GLN A 96 25.21 -18.37 25.33
CA GLN A 96 24.67 -18.15 26.67
C GLN A 96 25.64 -17.33 27.54
N ASP A 97 26.92 -17.72 27.58
CA ASP A 97 27.93 -17.08 28.44
C ASP A 97 28.26 -15.65 27.98
N THR A 98 28.08 -15.36 26.68
CA THR A 98 28.23 -14.02 26.10
C THR A 98 26.91 -13.22 26.08
N ALA A 99 25.83 -13.81 26.59
CA ALA A 99 24.49 -13.22 26.68
C ALA A 99 23.94 -12.74 25.33
N PHE A 100 24.16 -13.50 24.25
CA PHE A 100 23.47 -13.27 22.98
C PHE A 100 22.05 -13.83 22.99
N PHE A 101 21.12 -13.19 22.30
CA PHE A 101 19.73 -13.65 22.17
C PHE A 101 19.25 -13.52 20.73
N ASP A 102 18.04 -14.02 20.43
CA ASP A 102 17.48 -13.96 19.08
C ASP A 102 17.32 -12.53 18.55
N GLU A 103 17.14 -11.54 19.44
CA GLU A 103 17.09 -10.11 19.12
C GLU A 103 18.43 -9.52 18.67
N ASP A 104 19.54 -10.18 19.00
CA ASP A 104 20.88 -9.74 18.61
C ASP A 104 21.28 -10.21 17.20
N LEU A 105 20.49 -11.12 16.60
CA LEU A 105 20.68 -11.54 15.23
C LEU A 105 20.33 -10.41 14.25
N PRO A 106 21.04 -10.29 13.12
CA PRO A 106 22.08 -11.20 12.63
C PRO A 106 23.48 -10.86 13.16
N LEU A 107 24.33 -11.86 13.35
CA LEU A 107 25.75 -11.70 13.70
C LEU A 107 26.64 -11.62 12.47
N THR A 108 27.78 -10.93 12.62
CA THR A 108 28.80 -10.81 11.56
C THR A 108 29.96 -11.76 11.82
N LYS A 109 30.45 -12.41 10.76
CA LYS A 109 31.68 -13.24 10.84
C LYS A 109 32.94 -12.38 10.81
N ASN A 110 33.92 -12.74 11.62
CA ASN A 110 35.31 -12.33 11.47
C ASN A 110 36.17 -13.59 11.45
N ILE A 111 36.59 -13.98 10.25
CA ILE A 111 37.31 -15.25 10.02
C ILE A 111 38.74 -15.17 10.58
N GLU A 112 39.38 -14.00 10.50
CA GLU A 112 40.76 -13.79 10.94
C GLU A 112 40.89 -14.03 12.46
N GLU A 113 39.94 -13.48 13.21
CA GLU A 113 39.89 -13.66 14.67
C GLU A 113 39.07 -14.87 15.13
N SER A 114 38.50 -15.64 14.19
CA SER A 114 37.67 -16.82 14.50
C SER A 114 36.51 -16.50 15.45
N GLU A 115 35.80 -15.41 15.18
CA GLU A 115 34.68 -14.94 16.01
C GLU A 115 33.40 -14.68 15.20
N LEU A 116 32.26 -14.84 15.89
CA LEU A 116 30.97 -14.26 15.49
C LEU A 116 30.70 -13.08 16.41
N ARG A 117 30.60 -11.87 15.85
CA ARG A 117 30.46 -10.63 16.63
C ARG A 117 29.14 -9.94 16.38
N SER A 118 28.73 -9.14 17.36
CA SER A 118 27.62 -8.20 17.18
C SER A 118 27.90 -7.27 16.02
N ARG A 119 26.84 -6.89 15.32
CA ARG A 119 26.90 -5.92 14.22
C ARG A 119 26.45 -4.53 14.64
N TRP A 120 25.94 -4.39 15.87
CA TRP A 120 25.37 -3.14 16.33
C TRP A 120 26.46 -2.19 16.81
N ALA A 121 26.36 -0.93 16.39
CA ALA A 121 27.33 0.08 16.76
C ALA A 121 27.41 0.24 18.28
N GLY A 122 28.60 0.12 18.84
CA GLY A 122 28.84 0.20 20.29
C GLY A 122 28.72 -1.13 21.04
N ASP A 123 28.22 -2.18 20.41
CA ASP A 123 28.21 -3.53 20.98
C ASP A 123 29.46 -4.30 20.55
N HIS A 124 30.29 -4.66 21.54
CA HIS A 124 31.57 -5.31 21.33
C HIS A 124 31.53 -6.81 21.72
N ARG A 125 30.34 -7.36 22.02
CA ARG A 125 30.21 -8.79 22.30
C ARG A 125 30.64 -9.61 21.08
N SER A 126 31.39 -10.68 21.33
CA SER A 126 31.69 -11.70 20.34
C SER A 126 31.76 -13.09 20.94
N VAL A 127 31.33 -14.07 20.16
CA VAL A 127 31.52 -15.49 20.43
C VAL A 127 32.85 -15.87 19.79
N LEU A 128 33.88 -16.08 20.62
CA LEU A 128 35.19 -16.53 20.18
C LEU A 128 35.20 -18.06 20.09
N LEU A 129 35.60 -18.60 18.94
CA LEU A 129 35.79 -20.04 18.75
C LEU A 129 37.27 -20.39 18.64
N THR A 130 37.59 -21.69 18.62
CA THR A 130 38.96 -22.13 18.39
C THR A 130 39.36 -21.83 16.95
N ARG A 131 40.66 -21.62 16.68
CA ARG A 131 41.18 -21.45 15.31
C ARG A 131 41.24 -22.76 14.51
N SER A 132 40.45 -23.76 14.89
CA SER A 132 40.36 -25.04 14.18
C SER A 132 39.57 -24.89 12.87
N LEU A 133 39.90 -25.71 11.87
CA LEU A 133 39.17 -25.71 10.59
C LEU A 133 37.66 -25.98 10.77
N ARG A 134 37.30 -26.82 11.76
CA ARG A 134 35.91 -27.15 12.09
C ARG A 134 35.14 -25.92 12.58
N ASP A 135 35.77 -25.09 13.40
CA ASP A 135 35.15 -23.88 13.95
C ASP A 135 35.11 -22.74 12.94
N ILE A 136 36.15 -22.58 12.11
CA ILE A 136 36.12 -21.64 10.99
C ILE A 136 34.97 -21.97 10.02
N LYS A 137 34.75 -23.26 9.74
CA LYS A 137 33.60 -23.71 8.93
C LYS A 137 32.28 -23.37 9.62
N ALA A 138 32.15 -23.62 10.92
CA ALA A 138 30.94 -23.30 11.68
C ALA A 138 30.61 -21.80 11.67
N ILE A 139 31.60 -20.91 11.78
CA ILE A 139 31.41 -19.46 11.69
C ILE A 139 30.81 -19.09 10.32
N ARG A 140 31.36 -19.64 9.24
CA ARG A 140 30.87 -19.39 7.88
C ARG A 140 29.45 -19.91 7.71
N ASP A 141 29.19 -21.14 8.15
CA ASP A 141 27.89 -21.78 8.01
C ASP A 141 26.83 -21.07 8.88
N PHE A 142 27.16 -20.65 10.09
CA PHE A 142 26.26 -19.86 10.95
C PHE A 142 25.90 -18.54 10.28
N ASN A 143 26.90 -17.80 9.79
CA ASN A 143 26.70 -16.51 9.15
C ASN A 143 25.77 -16.58 7.93
N LEU A 144 25.78 -17.70 7.20
CA LEU A 144 24.87 -17.96 6.08
C LEU A 144 23.51 -18.48 6.52
N LYS A 145 23.47 -19.44 7.45
CA LYS A 145 22.25 -20.16 7.81
C LYS A 145 21.31 -19.35 8.71
N GLN A 146 21.84 -18.38 9.48
CA GLN A 146 21.00 -17.52 10.33
C GLN A 146 19.88 -16.82 9.55
N TRP A 147 20.08 -16.51 8.27
CA TRP A 147 19.11 -15.77 7.45
C TRP A 147 17.84 -16.56 7.13
N CYS A 148 17.90 -17.91 7.14
CA CYS A 148 16.69 -18.73 6.97
C CYS A 148 15.89 -18.89 8.26
N VAL A 149 16.39 -18.35 9.39
CA VAL A 149 15.75 -18.45 10.71
C VAL A 149 15.41 -17.07 11.27
N ASN A 150 16.23 -16.06 10.99
CA ASN A 150 16.01 -14.67 11.38
C ASN A 150 15.09 -13.96 10.39
N ILE A 151 13.83 -14.36 10.38
CA ILE A 151 12.82 -13.86 9.45
C ILE A 151 12.08 -12.67 10.08
N PRO A 152 11.88 -11.56 9.35
CA PRO A 152 11.14 -10.41 9.84
C PRO A 152 9.71 -10.75 10.26
N PHE A 153 9.18 -9.98 11.23
CA PHE A 153 7.76 -9.98 11.58
C PHE A 153 7.20 -8.58 11.34
N PHE A 154 6.07 -8.49 10.64
CA PHE A 154 5.41 -7.22 10.33
C PHE A 154 4.22 -6.99 11.26
N GLU A 155 4.45 -6.22 12.32
CA GLU A 155 3.40 -5.81 13.24
C GLU A 155 2.73 -4.50 12.78
N ARG A 156 1.42 -4.40 13.02
CA ARG A 156 0.64 -3.19 12.83
C ARG A 156 0.85 -2.25 14.03
N GLY A 157 1.88 -1.40 14.00
CA GLY A 157 2.24 -0.51 15.11
C GLY A 157 2.12 0.99 14.79
N PHE A 158 1.68 1.78 15.78
CA PHE A 158 1.65 3.26 15.70
C PHE A 158 3.06 3.89 15.56
N ASP A 159 4.11 3.23 16.05
CA ASP A 159 5.50 3.75 15.95
C ASP A 159 6.11 3.59 14.54
N GLN A 160 5.46 2.85 13.64
CA GLN A 160 5.81 2.80 12.21
C GLN A 160 5.22 3.95 11.39
N ILE A 161 4.39 4.81 12.00
CA ILE A 161 3.71 5.93 11.32
C ILE A 161 4.73 6.96 10.78
N TYR A 162 5.96 6.99 11.32
CA TYR A 162 6.98 7.98 10.93
C TYR A 162 8.33 7.39 10.50
N GLY A 163 8.49 6.05 10.52
CA GLY A 163 9.71 5.32 10.12
C GLY A 163 9.55 4.52 8.84
N TYR A 164 10.61 3.85 8.40
CA TYR A 164 10.55 2.73 7.44
C TYR A 164 11.56 1.68 7.90
N LEU A 165 11.27 0.40 7.65
CA LEU A 165 12.10 -0.71 8.11
C LEU A 165 13.31 -0.85 7.19
N VAL A 166 14.50 -0.96 7.76
CA VAL A 166 15.74 -1.18 7.01
C VAL A 166 16.23 -2.59 7.28
N PHE A 167 16.33 -3.38 6.21
CA PHE A 167 16.76 -4.76 6.25
C PHE A 167 18.06 -4.93 5.47
N ASP A 168 18.85 -5.91 5.88
CA ASP A 168 20.06 -6.30 5.17
C ASP A 168 19.79 -6.94 3.82
N SER A 169 20.77 -6.87 2.94
CA SER A 169 20.75 -7.52 1.63
C SER A 169 20.43 -9.01 1.72
N ASP A 170 20.89 -9.69 2.77
CA ASP A 170 20.70 -11.14 2.94
C ASP A 170 19.39 -11.51 3.66
N THR A 171 18.61 -10.52 4.09
CA THR A 171 17.32 -10.76 4.74
C THR A 171 16.39 -11.51 3.79
N ILE A 172 15.91 -12.67 4.24
CA ILE A 172 14.90 -13.44 3.52
C ILE A 172 13.52 -12.95 3.98
N MET A 173 12.75 -12.44 3.03
CA MET A 173 11.40 -11.99 3.31
C MET A 173 10.43 -13.18 3.41
N PRO A 174 9.42 -13.15 4.30
CA PRO A 174 8.47 -14.25 4.49
C PRO A 174 7.38 -14.30 3.41
N TRP A 175 7.77 -14.26 2.13
CA TRP A 175 6.84 -14.39 1.01
C TRP A 175 6.40 -15.85 0.89
N GLU A 176 5.14 -16.14 1.18
CA GLU A 176 4.52 -17.45 0.99
C GLU A 176 4.22 -17.67 -0.51
N SER A 177 3.75 -16.63 -1.19
CA SER A 177 3.53 -16.65 -2.63
C SER A 177 3.53 -15.25 -3.22
N ALA A 178 3.70 -15.16 -4.53
CA ALA A 178 3.51 -13.92 -5.26
C ALA A 178 2.64 -14.13 -6.50
N GLY A 179 1.83 -13.13 -6.80
CA GLY A 179 0.99 -13.10 -7.98
C GLY A 179 1.83 -13.03 -9.25
N GLN A 180 1.41 -13.75 -10.28
CA GLN A 180 2.05 -13.74 -11.60
C GLN A 180 1.83 -12.42 -12.34
N ASN A 181 0.72 -11.73 -12.05
CA ASN A 181 0.40 -10.45 -12.67
C ASN A 181 1.16 -9.33 -11.94
N ILE A 182 2.20 -8.82 -12.61
CA ILE A 182 2.94 -7.64 -12.20
C ILE A 182 2.39 -6.45 -12.98
N ILE A 183 1.86 -5.46 -12.27
CA ILE A 183 1.38 -4.22 -12.85
C ILE A 183 2.54 -3.24 -12.89
N THR A 184 3.02 -2.89 -14.08
CA THR A 184 4.11 -1.92 -14.26
C THR A 184 3.55 -0.52 -14.45
N GLY A 185 4.19 0.46 -13.81
CA GLY A 185 3.91 1.89 -14.00
C GLY A 185 5.20 2.65 -14.29
N GLY A 186 5.08 3.95 -14.61
CA GLY A 186 6.23 4.78 -14.98
C GLY A 186 7.31 4.95 -13.89
N TYR A 187 7.01 4.57 -12.65
CA TYR A 187 7.89 4.81 -11.50
C TYR A 187 8.13 3.57 -10.61
N GLY A 188 7.74 2.39 -11.08
CA GLY A 188 7.86 1.14 -10.32
C GLY A 188 6.87 0.08 -10.79
N TYR A 189 6.73 -1.00 -10.02
CA TYR A 189 5.73 -2.03 -10.28
C TYR A 189 5.00 -2.43 -9.00
N VAL A 190 3.78 -2.93 -9.16
CA VAL A 190 2.95 -3.50 -8.10
C VAL A 190 2.84 -4.99 -8.35
N GLN A 191 3.13 -5.78 -7.32
CA GLN A 191 2.94 -7.23 -7.33
C GLN A 191 2.12 -7.62 -6.11
N LYS A 192 1.13 -8.50 -6.30
CA LYS A 192 0.41 -9.09 -5.17
C LYS A 192 1.34 -10.07 -4.45
N VAL A 193 1.51 -9.94 -3.13
CA VAL A 193 2.26 -10.92 -2.34
C VAL A 193 1.40 -11.47 -1.22
N LYS A 194 1.66 -12.72 -0.85
CA LYS A 194 1.12 -13.30 0.37
C LYS A 194 2.28 -13.43 1.35
N ILE A 195 2.16 -12.78 2.49
CA ILE A 195 3.10 -12.93 3.58
C ILE A 195 2.69 -14.15 4.40
N HIS A 196 3.64 -14.95 4.88
CA HIS A 196 3.34 -16.11 5.69
C HIS A 196 2.68 -15.68 7.01
N LYS A 197 1.55 -16.33 7.37
CA LYS A 197 0.69 -15.96 8.51
C LYS A 197 1.41 -15.79 9.86
N ASP A 198 2.51 -16.50 10.07
CA ASP A 198 3.29 -16.44 11.31
C ASP A 198 4.23 -15.22 11.38
N HIS A 199 4.25 -14.40 10.33
CA HIS A 199 5.17 -13.27 10.16
C HIS A 199 4.49 -11.92 9.96
N HIS A 200 3.19 -11.81 10.22
CA HIS A 200 2.48 -10.55 10.19
C HIS A 200 1.22 -10.55 11.06
N SER A 201 0.74 -9.36 11.44
CA SER A 201 -0.51 -9.20 12.19
C SER A 201 -1.70 -8.72 11.34
N PHE A 202 -1.57 -8.69 10.00
CA PHE A 202 -2.58 -8.17 9.06
C PHE A 202 -2.96 -9.20 7.95
N THR A 203 -3.58 -8.80 6.84
CA THR A 203 -4.04 -9.70 5.75
C THR A 203 -3.18 -9.61 4.48
N ILE A 204 -3.59 -10.22 3.36
CA ILE A 204 -2.85 -10.26 2.08
C ILE A 204 -2.55 -8.84 1.55
N LEU A 205 -1.30 -8.57 1.17
CA LEU A 205 -0.82 -7.24 0.77
C LEU A 205 -0.20 -7.22 -0.64
N PRO A 206 -0.46 -6.22 -1.50
CA PRO A 206 0.45 -5.84 -2.57
C PRO A 206 1.75 -5.27 -2.02
N ALA A 207 2.84 -5.56 -2.72
CA ALA A 207 4.10 -4.85 -2.64
C ALA A 207 4.27 -3.97 -3.87
N LYS A 208 4.67 -2.72 -3.66
CA LYS A 208 5.01 -1.76 -4.72
C LYS A 208 6.49 -1.41 -4.63
N GLU A 209 7.30 -1.93 -5.55
CA GLU A 209 8.73 -1.61 -5.62
C GLU A 209 8.95 -0.29 -6.36
N LYS A 210 9.88 0.54 -5.84
CA LYS A 210 10.11 1.91 -6.27
C LYS A 210 11.59 2.26 -6.31
N LEU A 211 11.93 3.24 -7.15
CA LEU A 211 13.21 3.93 -7.06
C LEU A 211 13.28 4.78 -5.78
N ARG A 212 14.48 4.88 -5.17
CA ARG A 212 14.71 5.55 -3.86
C ARG A 212 14.05 6.92 -3.72
N ASN A 213 14.21 7.80 -4.70
CA ASN A 213 13.68 9.17 -4.62
C ASN A 213 12.14 9.19 -4.69
N VAL A 214 11.54 8.35 -5.53
CA VAL A 214 10.09 8.21 -5.65
C VAL A 214 9.51 7.59 -4.38
N PHE A 215 10.16 6.55 -3.85
CA PHE A 215 9.80 5.94 -2.57
C PHE A 215 9.75 6.98 -1.44
N LYS A 216 10.81 7.76 -1.27
CA LYS A 216 10.87 8.80 -0.23
C LYS A 216 9.79 9.87 -0.41
N GLN A 217 9.50 10.28 -1.65
CA GLN A 217 8.44 11.24 -1.94
C GLN A 217 7.05 10.68 -1.60
N GLU A 218 6.74 9.47 -2.05
CA GLU A 218 5.45 8.81 -1.82
C GLU A 218 5.24 8.50 -0.33
N LEU A 219 6.28 8.01 0.36
CA LEU A 219 6.27 7.79 1.80
C LEU A 219 6.00 9.08 2.58
N ARG A 220 6.66 10.19 2.22
CA ARG A 220 6.39 11.50 2.82
C ARG A 220 4.94 11.94 2.62
N ALA A 221 4.36 11.66 1.45
CA ALA A 221 2.97 11.99 1.17
C ALA A 221 2.00 11.23 2.09
N PHE A 222 2.21 9.92 2.26
CA PHE A 222 1.42 9.10 3.17
C PHE A 222 1.55 9.52 4.65
N ARG A 223 2.72 10.00 5.07
CA ARG A 223 2.92 10.52 6.45
C ARG A 223 2.18 11.82 6.75
N LYS A 224 1.79 12.56 5.72
CA LYS A 224 1.12 13.86 5.84
C LYS A 224 -0.40 13.75 5.92
N VAL A 225 -0.96 12.60 5.60
CA VAL A 225 -2.40 12.35 5.56
C VAL A 225 -2.81 11.43 6.69
N ARG A 226 -4.03 11.63 7.20
CA ARG A 226 -4.59 10.76 8.23
C ARG A 226 -5.21 9.51 7.58
N PRO A 227 -5.08 8.32 8.21
CA PRO A 227 -5.84 7.15 7.77
C PRO A 227 -7.34 7.44 7.81
N MET A 228 -8.05 7.08 6.75
CA MET A 228 -9.49 7.28 6.63
C MET A 228 -10.11 6.29 5.63
N PRO A 229 -11.44 6.09 5.63
CA PRO A 229 -12.07 5.01 4.87
C PRO A 229 -11.79 5.03 3.37
N ASN A 230 -11.87 6.19 2.72
CA ASN A 230 -11.74 6.34 1.26
C ASN A 230 -10.31 6.74 0.81
N LEU A 231 -9.32 6.45 1.64
CA LEU A 231 -7.90 6.66 1.34
C LEU A 231 -7.15 5.36 1.59
N VAL A 232 -6.25 4.97 0.68
CA VAL A 232 -5.45 3.77 0.87
C VAL A 232 -4.54 3.94 2.09
N GLU A 233 -4.53 2.93 2.96
CA GLU A 233 -3.68 2.87 4.15
C GLU A 233 -2.34 2.23 3.78
N LEU A 234 -1.23 2.95 4.00
CA LEU A 234 0.10 2.37 3.96
C LEU A 234 0.31 1.51 5.21
N VAL A 235 0.51 0.21 5.03
CA VAL A 235 0.69 -0.74 6.15
C VAL A 235 2.13 -0.74 6.62
N SER A 236 3.08 -0.76 5.68
CA SER A 236 4.51 -0.75 6.00
C SER A 236 5.34 -0.22 4.83
N ALA A 237 6.50 0.31 5.13
CA ALA A 237 7.49 0.76 4.17
C ALA A 237 8.84 0.15 4.54
N LEU A 238 9.57 -0.34 3.54
CA LEU A 238 10.85 -1.02 3.79
C LEU A 238 11.91 -0.75 2.72
N GLU A 239 13.16 -0.76 3.16
CA GLU A 239 14.39 -0.70 2.36
C GLU A 239 15.18 -1.99 2.59
N ILE A 240 15.64 -2.62 1.51
CA ILE A 240 16.64 -3.69 1.59
C ILE A 240 17.99 -3.08 1.18
N SER A 241 18.80 -2.76 2.18
CA SER A 241 20.13 -2.16 2.01
C SER A 241 21.03 -3.08 1.18
N GLY A 242 21.87 -2.49 0.33
CA GLY A 242 22.78 -3.22 -0.56
C GLY A 242 22.14 -3.75 -1.85
N LYS A 243 20.79 -3.85 -1.92
CA LYS A 243 20.06 -4.19 -3.15
C LYS A 243 19.37 -2.98 -3.81
N ASP A 244 19.38 -1.82 -3.15
CA ASP A 244 18.64 -0.61 -3.56
C ASP A 244 17.15 -0.88 -3.87
N THR A 245 16.55 -1.82 -3.14
CA THR A 245 15.13 -2.17 -3.26
C THR A 245 14.33 -1.41 -2.20
N PHE A 246 13.33 -0.64 -2.64
CA PHE A 246 12.41 0.10 -1.79
C PHE A 246 10.98 -0.35 -2.03
N MET A 247 10.26 -0.74 -1.00
CA MET A 247 8.91 -1.27 -1.12
C MET A 247 7.92 -0.56 -0.20
N LEU A 248 6.73 -0.30 -0.73
CA LEU A 248 5.55 0.10 0.03
C LEU A 248 4.56 -1.07 0.03
N LEU A 249 4.05 -1.41 1.21
CA LEU A 249 3.07 -2.48 1.42
C LEU A 249 1.70 -1.87 1.72
N PHE A 250 0.67 -2.31 0.99
CA PHE A 250 -0.71 -1.86 1.15
C PHE A 250 -1.64 -3.07 1.28
N PRO A 251 -2.90 -2.92 1.73
CA PRO A 251 -3.91 -3.98 1.62
C PRO A 251 -4.33 -4.21 0.16
N TRP A 252 -4.58 -5.46 -0.22
CA TRP A 252 -4.94 -5.79 -1.60
C TRP A 252 -6.38 -5.38 -1.91
N ALA A 253 -6.59 -4.62 -2.98
CA ALA A 253 -7.93 -4.29 -3.47
C ALA A 253 -8.47 -5.42 -4.35
N GLU A 254 -9.37 -6.25 -3.82
CA GLU A 254 -9.87 -7.43 -4.55
C GLU A 254 -10.71 -7.05 -5.78
N GLY A 255 -11.32 -5.88 -5.77
CA GLY A 255 -12.12 -5.34 -6.86
C GLY A 255 -11.31 -4.77 -8.02
N GLY A 256 -9.99 -4.61 -7.85
CA GLY A 256 -9.10 -3.92 -8.79
C GLY A 256 -9.19 -2.40 -8.66
N THR A 257 -8.95 -1.71 -9.76
CA THR A 257 -9.17 -0.27 -9.91
C THR A 257 -10.65 0.05 -10.15
N MET A 258 -11.01 1.33 -10.10
CA MET A 258 -12.34 1.79 -10.44
C MET A 258 -12.61 1.61 -11.94
N ASP A 259 -11.58 1.59 -12.79
CA ASP A 259 -11.70 1.18 -14.19
C ASP A 259 -12.16 -0.29 -14.27
N ASP A 260 -11.47 -1.20 -13.58
CA ASP A 260 -11.84 -2.63 -13.54
C ASP A 260 -13.24 -2.88 -12.96
N MET A 261 -13.71 -1.98 -12.08
CA MET A 261 -15.06 -1.99 -11.56
C MET A 261 -16.08 -1.58 -12.64
N MET A 262 -15.81 -0.47 -13.35
CA MET A 262 -16.72 0.10 -14.34
C MET A 262 -16.70 -0.65 -15.68
N ASP A 263 -15.72 -1.51 -15.92
CA ASP A 263 -15.71 -2.42 -17.08
C ASP A 263 -16.75 -3.55 -16.96
N ARG A 264 -17.34 -3.72 -15.77
CA ARG A 264 -18.46 -4.65 -15.52
C ARG A 264 -19.80 -3.91 -15.54
N PRO A 265 -20.91 -4.58 -15.89
CA PRO A 265 -22.24 -3.99 -15.80
C PRO A 265 -22.55 -3.50 -14.38
N SER A 266 -23.07 -2.28 -14.25
CA SER A 266 -23.43 -1.66 -12.96
C SER A 266 -24.46 -2.48 -12.19
N LYS A 267 -25.26 -3.29 -12.92
CA LYS A 267 -26.27 -4.16 -12.32
C LYS A 267 -25.72 -5.36 -11.56
N ASP A 268 -24.56 -5.84 -11.97
CA ASP A 268 -24.00 -7.04 -11.38
C ASP A 268 -23.45 -6.75 -9.98
N LEU A 269 -22.90 -5.56 -9.76
CA LEU A 269 -22.37 -5.13 -8.45
C LEU A 269 -23.40 -5.24 -7.33
N PHE A 270 -24.59 -4.67 -7.52
CA PHE A 270 -25.59 -4.64 -6.46
C PHE A 270 -26.45 -5.92 -6.39
N ARG A 271 -26.66 -6.60 -7.53
CA ARG A 271 -27.38 -7.88 -7.56
C ARG A 271 -26.59 -9.01 -6.91
N ALA A 272 -25.28 -9.07 -7.13
CA ALA A 272 -24.40 -10.07 -6.51
C ALA A 272 -24.47 -10.02 -4.98
N GLN A 273 -24.62 -8.82 -4.41
CA GLN A 273 -24.73 -8.60 -2.96
C GLN A 273 -26.18 -8.53 -2.46
N LYS A 274 -27.16 -8.94 -3.28
CA LYS A 274 -28.61 -8.91 -2.98
C LYS A 274 -29.12 -7.54 -2.50
N GLN A 275 -28.47 -6.46 -2.94
CA GLN A 275 -28.86 -5.10 -2.60
C GLN A 275 -29.97 -4.61 -3.53
N SER A 276 -30.70 -3.58 -3.12
CA SER A 276 -31.65 -2.92 -4.00
C SER A 276 -30.96 -1.89 -4.90
N ALA A 277 -31.67 -1.57 -5.96
CA ALA A 277 -31.53 -0.36 -6.74
C ALA A 277 -31.17 0.91 -5.94
N LYS A 278 -31.94 1.16 -4.88
CA LYS A 278 -31.87 2.35 -4.04
C LYS A 278 -30.59 2.33 -3.21
N ASP A 279 -30.26 1.18 -2.66
CA ASP A 279 -29.04 0.99 -1.86
C ASP A 279 -27.79 1.22 -2.73
N PHE A 280 -27.82 0.78 -3.99
CA PHE A 280 -26.75 1.06 -4.94
C PHE A 280 -26.56 2.56 -5.20
N VAL A 281 -27.63 3.32 -5.39
CA VAL A 281 -27.55 4.77 -5.60
C VAL A 281 -27.04 5.47 -4.33
N GLN A 282 -27.52 5.06 -3.16
CA GLN A 282 -27.02 5.56 -1.88
C GLN A 282 -25.53 5.24 -1.70
N TRP A 283 -25.09 4.05 -2.11
CA TRP A 283 -23.69 3.67 -2.10
C TRP A 283 -22.85 4.56 -3.03
N ILE A 284 -23.28 4.82 -4.26
CA ILE A 284 -22.59 5.73 -5.19
C ILE A 284 -22.42 7.12 -4.56
N ILE A 285 -23.48 7.68 -3.98
CA ILE A 285 -23.44 8.99 -3.32
C ILE A 285 -22.47 8.97 -2.13
N ALA A 286 -22.48 7.90 -1.32
CA ALA A 286 -21.57 7.73 -0.20
C ALA A 286 -20.12 7.64 -0.65
N GLN A 287 -19.82 6.90 -1.73
CA GLN A 287 -18.46 6.83 -2.28
C GLN A 287 -18.01 8.18 -2.83
N CYS A 288 -18.85 8.91 -3.57
CA CYS A 288 -18.51 10.25 -4.04
C CYS A 288 -18.18 11.19 -2.88
N ARG A 289 -19.00 11.17 -1.81
CA ARG A 289 -18.74 11.95 -0.59
C ARG A 289 -17.40 11.55 0.05
N GLY A 290 -17.17 10.25 0.24
CA GLY A 290 -15.95 9.75 0.84
C GLY A 290 -14.69 10.11 0.05
N LEU A 291 -14.75 10.06 -1.28
CA LEU A 291 -13.65 10.49 -2.16
C LEU A 291 -13.38 12.01 -2.04
N VAL A 292 -14.43 12.83 -1.90
CA VAL A 292 -14.27 14.28 -1.64
C VAL A 292 -13.62 14.53 -0.28
N GLU A 293 -14.06 13.83 0.77
CA GLU A 293 -13.49 13.92 2.11
C GLU A 293 -12.01 13.49 2.09
N ALA A 294 -11.68 12.39 1.40
CA ALA A 294 -10.32 11.90 1.24
C ALA A 294 -9.41 12.88 0.51
N LEU A 295 -9.90 13.48 -0.58
CA LEU A 295 -9.16 14.51 -1.28
C LEU A 295 -8.97 15.77 -0.42
N GLY A 296 -9.97 16.11 0.40
CA GLY A 296 -9.92 17.17 1.39
C GLY A 296 -8.79 16.98 2.41
N GLU A 297 -8.59 15.76 2.92
CA GLU A 297 -7.49 15.43 3.83
C GLU A 297 -6.11 15.57 3.15
N ILE A 298 -5.97 15.15 1.89
CA ILE A 298 -4.73 15.40 1.11
C ILE A 298 -4.48 16.91 0.98
N HIS A 299 -5.52 17.67 0.64
CA HIS A 299 -5.49 19.11 0.41
C HIS A 299 -5.19 19.93 1.67
N GLN A 300 -5.48 19.38 2.85
CA GLN A 300 -5.32 20.01 4.16
C GLN A 300 -4.46 19.13 5.08
N ALA A 301 -3.36 18.60 4.56
CA ALA A 301 -2.42 17.80 5.32
C ALA A 301 -1.86 18.59 6.52
N ASN A 302 -2.48 18.41 7.67
CA ASN A 302 -2.19 19.16 8.89
C ASN A 302 -1.35 18.37 9.90
N ILE A 303 -0.66 17.31 9.46
CA ILE A 303 0.26 16.57 10.31
C ILE A 303 1.64 17.25 10.23
N PRO A 304 2.09 17.97 11.28
CA PRO A 304 3.45 18.47 11.35
C PRO A 304 4.39 17.28 11.46
N ILE A 305 5.11 16.97 10.39
CA ILE A 305 6.23 16.02 10.44
C ILE A 305 7.40 16.78 11.09
N GLY A 306 7.96 16.21 12.15
CA GLY A 306 9.13 16.75 12.85
C GLY A 306 10.31 17.03 11.90
N SER A 307 11.24 17.85 12.38
CA SER A 307 12.35 18.52 11.70
C SER A 307 13.42 17.65 11.00
N GLU A 308 13.08 16.48 10.46
CA GLU A 308 13.98 15.71 9.59
C GLU A 308 13.88 16.12 8.11
N ASP A 309 12.95 17.02 7.80
CA ASP A 309 12.54 17.32 6.42
C ASP A 309 13.40 18.37 5.70
N GLY A 310 14.64 18.60 6.14
CA GLY A 310 15.74 19.17 5.34
C GLY A 310 15.46 20.47 4.57
N ASP A 311 14.41 21.21 4.90
CA ASP A 311 14.12 22.51 4.32
C ASP A 311 14.58 23.57 5.31
N SER A 312 15.74 24.15 5.02
CA SER A 312 16.39 25.22 5.79
C SER A 312 15.50 26.47 5.96
N SER A 313 14.31 26.51 5.34
CA SER A 313 13.37 27.62 5.42
C SER A 313 12.39 27.58 6.61
N GLY A 314 12.27 26.45 7.33
CA GLY A 314 11.36 26.32 8.49
C GLY A 314 9.87 26.49 8.17
N GLN A 315 9.47 26.47 6.90
CA GLN A 315 8.07 26.67 6.48
C GLN A 315 7.30 25.35 6.42
N VAL A 316 6.18 25.29 7.15
CA VAL A 316 5.31 24.11 7.18
C VAL A 316 4.57 23.94 5.83
N LYS A 317 4.78 22.80 5.15
CA LYS A 317 4.16 22.46 3.85
C LYS A 317 2.90 21.60 4.03
N ASN A 318 1.80 22.24 4.39
CA ASN A 318 0.52 21.59 4.74
C ASN A 318 -0.49 21.47 3.57
N PHE A 319 -0.17 22.02 2.40
CA PHE A 319 -1.11 22.04 1.27
C PHE A 319 -0.70 21.03 0.20
N GLY A 320 -1.33 19.86 0.21
CA GLY A 320 -1.11 18.82 -0.79
C GLY A 320 -1.92 19.03 -2.07
N ILE A 321 -1.38 18.57 -3.21
CA ILE A 321 -2.06 18.39 -4.49
C ILE A 321 -1.69 16.98 -5.00
N HIS A 322 -2.68 16.17 -5.36
CA HIS A 322 -2.47 14.78 -5.79
C HIS A 322 -1.97 14.68 -7.23
N LEU A 323 -2.55 15.50 -8.13
CA LEU A 323 -2.20 15.72 -9.55
C LEU A 323 -2.49 14.57 -10.52
N ASP A 324 -2.69 13.34 -10.03
CA ASP A 324 -3.04 12.20 -10.89
C ASP A 324 -4.30 11.47 -10.40
N ILE A 325 -5.33 12.24 -10.05
CA ILE A 325 -6.65 11.69 -9.73
C ILE A 325 -7.29 11.18 -11.03
N LYS A 326 -7.53 9.87 -11.09
CA LYS A 326 -8.13 9.15 -12.22
C LYS A 326 -8.72 7.81 -11.75
N PRO A 327 -9.62 7.17 -12.51
CA PRO A 327 -10.22 5.89 -12.11
C PRO A 327 -9.19 4.78 -11.86
N ALA A 328 -8.12 4.70 -12.65
CA ALA A 328 -7.02 3.76 -12.42
C ALA A 328 -6.27 3.95 -11.07
N ASN A 329 -6.37 5.14 -10.44
CA ASN A 329 -5.79 5.43 -9.13
C ASN A 329 -6.84 5.46 -8.01
N ILE A 330 -8.06 4.99 -8.27
CA ILE A 330 -9.08 4.74 -7.24
C ILE A 330 -9.25 3.22 -7.17
N LEU A 331 -8.97 2.63 -6.01
CA LEU A 331 -9.02 1.18 -5.82
C LEU A 331 -10.33 0.75 -5.18
N TYR A 332 -10.84 -0.41 -5.60
CA TYR A 332 -12.10 -0.97 -5.12
C TYR A 332 -11.88 -2.13 -4.16
N TYR A 333 -12.13 -1.88 -2.87
CA TYR A 333 -12.08 -2.87 -1.79
C TYR A 333 -13.46 -3.51 -1.63
N CYS A 334 -13.78 -4.46 -2.52
CA CYS A 334 -15.11 -5.07 -2.60
C CYS A 334 -15.45 -5.97 -1.40
N GLN A 335 -14.45 -6.39 -0.62
CA GLN A 335 -14.63 -7.20 0.59
C GLN A 335 -14.75 -6.36 1.87
N GLU A 336 -14.48 -5.06 1.82
CA GLU A 336 -14.60 -4.16 2.98
C GLU A 336 -16.07 -3.76 3.21
N THR A 337 -16.84 -4.68 3.78
CA THR A 337 -18.31 -4.54 3.86
C THR A 337 -18.85 -3.99 5.18
N ALA A 338 -17.96 -3.68 6.14
CA ALA A 338 -18.34 -3.24 7.48
C ALA A 338 -19.20 -1.96 7.47
N ASN A 339 -18.85 -0.99 6.63
CA ASN A 339 -19.59 0.28 6.49
C ASN A 339 -20.52 0.28 5.28
N HIS A 340 -20.20 -0.48 4.23
CA HIS A 340 -20.91 -0.48 2.96
C HIS A 340 -20.96 -1.89 2.40
N ALA A 341 -22.16 -2.47 2.25
CA ALA A 341 -22.34 -3.84 1.74
C ALA A 341 -21.74 -4.07 0.33
N LEU A 342 -21.54 -3.00 -0.44
CA LEU A 342 -20.94 -3.03 -1.76
C LEU A 342 -19.44 -2.67 -1.75
N GLY A 343 -18.77 -2.70 -0.60
CA GLY A 343 -17.35 -2.35 -0.48
C GLY A 343 -17.07 -0.85 -0.47
N VAL A 344 -15.79 -0.48 -0.59
CA VAL A 344 -15.31 0.89 -0.48
C VAL A 344 -14.36 1.26 -1.62
N LEU A 345 -14.50 2.47 -2.17
CA LEU A 345 -13.56 3.07 -3.13
C LEU A 345 -12.52 3.93 -2.41
N LYS A 346 -11.23 3.72 -2.68
CA LYS A 346 -10.14 4.44 -2.00
C LYS A 346 -9.19 5.12 -2.98
N ILE A 347 -8.86 6.38 -2.74
CA ILE A 347 -7.81 7.09 -3.50
C ILE A 347 -6.45 6.44 -3.19
N ALA A 348 -5.67 6.20 -4.23
CA ALA A 348 -4.36 5.57 -4.19
C ALA A 348 -3.35 6.33 -5.07
N ASP A 349 -2.09 5.87 -5.01
CA ASP A 349 -0.95 6.33 -5.80
C ASP A 349 -0.55 7.81 -5.63
N PHE A 350 0.15 8.07 -4.53
CA PHE A 350 0.69 9.38 -4.19
C PHE A 350 2.03 9.65 -4.90
N GLY A 351 2.41 8.87 -5.91
CA GLY A 351 3.71 8.97 -6.58
C GLY A 351 3.98 10.33 -7.24
N LEU A 352 2.93 11.08 -7.57
CA LEU A 352 3.01 12.44 -8.11
C LEU A 352 2.64 13.53 -7.10
N ALA A 353 2.18 13.17 -5.90
CA ALA A 353 1.68 14.15 -4.94
C ALA A 353 2.76 15.16 -4.54
N GLU A 354 2.37 16.43 -4.48
CA GLU A 354 3.25 17.55 -4.11
C GLU A 354 2.63 18.33 -2.95
N PHE A 355 3.45 18.72 -1.96
CA PHE A 355 3.04 19.50 -0.80
C PHE A 355 3.74 20.86 -0.78
N HIS A 356 2.96 21.91 -0.60
CA HIS A 356 3.41 23.30 -0.67
C HIS A 356 3.22 24.03 0.67
N SER A 357 4.08 25.01 0.95
CA SER A 357 3.88 25.94 2.06
C SER A 357 2.85 27.00 1.67
N THR A 358 2.36 27.77 2.63
CA THR A 358 1.42 28.88 2.38
C THR A 358 1.95 29.88 1.35
N SER A 359 3.28 30.07 1.28
CA SER A 359 3.93 31.03 0.39
C SER A 359 4.19 30.49 -1.03
N SER A 360 4.32 29.16 -1.20
CA SER A 360 4.65 28.52 -2.47
C SER A 360 3.43 27.92 -3.20
N ARG A 361 2.21 28.31 -2.79
CA ARG A 361 0.93 27.70 -3.21
C ARG A 361 0.63 27.73 -4.72
N THR A 362 1.38 28.51 -5.51
CA THR A 362 0.97 28.92 -6.87
C THR A 362 2.03 28.73 -7.95
N ARG A 363 3.22 28.18 -7.67
CA ARG A 363 4.29 28.07 -8.68
C ARG A 363 4.71 26.63 -8.93
N LYS A 364 4.47 26.15 -10.15
CA LYS A 364 5.16 24.98 -10.72
C LYS A 364 5.85 25.36 -12.03
N SER A 365 6.94 24.65 -12.34
CA SER A 365 7.56 24.70 -13.66
C SER A 365 6.78 23.82 -14.65
N ARG A 366 6.74 24.22 -15.92
CA ARG A 366 6.03 23.54 -17.03
C ARG A 366 6.34 22.03 -17.14
N GLY A 367 7.49 21.57 -16.63
CA GLY A 367 7.92 20.17 -16.70
C GLY A 367 7.14 19.18 -15.82
N SER A 368 6.53 19.61 -14.71
CA SER A 368 5.72 18.71 -13.86
C SER A 368 4.32 18.46 -14.44
N ALA A 369 3.76 19.46 -15.14
CA ALA A 369 2.43 19.40 -15.77
C ALA A 369 2.32 18.29 -16.84
N TYR A 370 3.40 17.91 -17.51
CA TYR A 370 3.34 16.84 -18.51
C TYR A 370 3.25 15.42 -17.93
N ARG A 371 3.40 15.23 -16.60
CA ARG A 371 3.42 13.90 -15.97
C ARG A 371 2.04 13.33 -15.61
N CYS A 372 0.99 14.15 -15.63
CA CYS A 372 -0.37 13.77 -15.23
C CYS A 372 -1.15 13.14 -16.40
N SER A 373 -2.16 12.32 -16.13
CA SER A 373 -2.98 11.71 -17.19
C SER A 373 -3.82 12.76 -17.95
N GLN A 374 -3.64 12.90 -19.27
CA GLN A 374 -4.21 13.99 -20.07
C GLN A 374 -5.75 14.13 -19.98
N GLN A 375 -6.48 13.03 -19.86
CA GLN A 375 -7.95 13.00 -19.88
C GLN A 375 -8.63 13.69 -18.69
N TYR A 376 -7.93 13.83 -17.57
CA TYR A 376 -8.47 14.37 -16.32
C TYR A 376 -7.84 15.72 -15.95
N ARG A 377 -7.04 16.30 -16.85
CA ARG A 377 -6.42 17.62 -16.64
C ARG A 377 -7.45 18.72 -16.72
N SER A 378 -7.22 19.78 -15.95
CA SER A 378 -7.99 21.01 -16.00
C SER A 378 -7.41 21.99 -17.02
N PRO A 379 -8.21 22.92 -17.55
CA PRO A 379 -7.72 23.92 -18.52
C PRO A 379 -6.49 24.69 -18.02
N GLU A 380 -6.46 25.10 -16.74
CA GLU A 380 -5.33 25.82 -16.15
C GLU A 380 -4.05 24.97 -16.05
N HIS A 381 -4.19 23.65 -15.98
CA HIS A 381 -3.06 22.72 -15.97
C HIS A 381 -2.39 22.65 -17.35
N ASP A 382 -3.15 22.78 -18.43
CA ASP A 382 -2.64 22.75 -19.80
C ASP A 382 -2.13 24.12 -20.29
N ILE A 383 -2.70 25.22 -19.77
CA ILE A 383 -2.31 26.60 -20.12
C ILE A 383 -1.04 27.06 -19.35
N GLY A 384 -0.76 26.48 -18.18
CA GLY A 384 0.59 26.42 -17.61
C GLY A 384 1.09 27.63 -16.83
N TYR A 385 0.22 28.41 -16.17
CA TYR A 385 0.65 29.55 -15.35
C TYR A 385 0.59 29.28 -13.84
N ILE A 386 -0.48 28.65 -13.32
CA ILE A 386 -0.68 28.41 -11.89
C ILE A 386 -1.45 27.11 -11.68
N ILE A 387 -0.83 26.11 -11.05
CA ILE A 387 -1.51 24.87 -10.64
C ILE A 387 -1.90 25.00 -9.17
N SER A 388 -3.19 24.79 -8.88
CA SER A 388 -3.74 24.80 -7.52
C SER A 388 -4.45 23.48 -7.20
N ARG A 389 -4.85 23.28 -5.95
CA ARG A 389 -5.69 22.14 -5.53
C ARG A 389 -6.97 21.95 -6.36
N LYS A 390 -7.44 22.99 -7.06
CA LYS A 390 -8.62 22.93 -7.93
C LYS A 390 -8.43 21.97 -9.12
N VAL A 391 -7.20 21.69 -9.54
CA VAL A 391 -6.93 20.69 -10.59
C VAL A 391 -7.39 19.29 -10.17
N ASP A 392 -7.27 18.94 -8.88
CA ASP A 392 -7.76 17.64 -8.39
C ASP A 392 -9.29 17.64 -8.26
N ILE A 393 -9.89 18.77 -7.91
CA ILE A 393 -11.36 18.92 -7.84
C ILE A 393 -11.97 18.77 -9.22
N TRP A 394 -11.33 19.35 -10.23
CA TRP A 394 -11.67 19.18 -11.63
C TRP A 394 -11.63 17.70 -12.04
N ALA A 395 -10.51 17.03 -11.79
CA ALA A 395 -10.34 15.61 -12.09
C ALA A 395 -11.42 14.75 -11.42
N LEU A 396 -11.77 15.05 -10.16
CA LEU A 396 -12.84 14.36 -9.44
C LEU A 396 -14.22 14.59 -10.08
N GLY A 397 -14.50 15.81 -10.54
CA GLY A 397 -15.73 16.11 -11.30
C GLY A 397 -15.84 15.28 -12.58
N CYS A 398 -14.72 15.08 -13.29
CA CYS A 398 -14.66 14.23 -14.47
C CYS A 398 -14.96 12.77 -14.12
N ILE A 399 -14.34 12.24 -13.06
CA ILE A 399 -14.60 10.88 -12.56
C ILE A 399 -16.07 10.71 -12.17
N PHE A 400 -16.68 11.68 -11.47
CA PHE A 400 -18.08 11.60 -11.07
C PHE A 400 -19.01 11.61 -12.28
N SER A 401 -18.71 12.40 -13.30
CA SER A 401 -19.50 12.38 -14.53
C SER A 401 -19.42 11.04 -15.26
N GLU A 402 -18.24 10.41 -15.27
CA GLU A 402 -18.03 9.09 -15.84
C GLU A 402 -18.74 8.00 -15.03
N LEU A 403 -18.62 8.03 -13.70
CA LEU A 403 -19.28 7.11 -12.79
C LEU A 403 -20.81 7.17 -12.92
N LEU A 404 -21.38 8.38 -12.98
CA LEU A 404 -22.82 8.56 -13.15
C LEU A 404 -23.28 8.12 -14.56
N THR A 405 -22.46 8.36 -15.58
CA THR A 405 -22.73 7.87 -16.94
C THR A 405 -22.76 6.35 -16.97
N TRP A 406 -21.75 5.69 -16.39
CA TRP A 406 -21.72 4.24 -16.25
C TRP A 406 -22.91 3.70 -15.42
N MET A 407 -23.26 4.36 -14.32
CA MET A 407 -24.39 3.96 -13.47
C MET A 407 -25.73 3.95 -14.22
N LEU A 408 -25.90 4.83 -15.21
CA LEU A 408 -27.15 5.05 -15.94
C LEU A 408 -27.18 4.39 -17.33
N LEU A 409 -26.04 4.36 -18.02
CA LEU A 409 -25.89 3.93 -19.41
C LEU A 409 -25.03 2.68 -19.56
N GLU A 410 -24.54 2.11 -18.45
CA GLU A 410 -23.63 0.97 -18.43
C GLU A 410 -22.31 1.27 -19.17
N TYR A 411 -21.58 0.22 -19.54
CA TYR A 411 -20.24 0.30 -20.10
C TYR A 411 -20.20 1.06 -21.44
N GLU A 412 -21.14 0.79 -22.35
CA GLU A 412 -21.16 1.40 -23.68
C GLU A 412 -21.30 2.92 -23.61
N GLY A 413 -22.22 3.42 -22.77
CA GLY A 413 -22.41 4.86 -22.60
C GLY A 413 -21.21 5.55 -21.95
N ARG A 414 -20.51 4.87 -21.03
CA ARG A 414 -19.25 5.35 -20.46
C ARG A 414 -18.16 5.46 -21.53
N GLU A 415 -17.99 4.44 -22.35
CA GLU A 415 -16.95 4.45 -23.39
C GLU A 415 -17.23 5.51 -24.46
N GLU A 416 -18.48 5.68 -24.89
CA GLU A 416 -18.86 6.81 -25.76
C GLU A 416 -18.47 8.16 -25.14
N PHE A 417 -18.80 8.35 -23.86
CA PHE A 417 -18.50 9.57 -23.13
C PHE A 417 -16.98 9.81 -23.02
N ARG A 418 -16.22 8.77 -22.71
CA ARG A 418 -14.76 8.79 -22.61
C ARG A 418 -14.09 9.11 -23.95
N GLN A 419 -14.56 8.52 -25.05
CA GLN A 419 -14.04 8.81 -26.39
C GLN A 419 -14.37 10.23 -26.82
N ALA A 420 -15.59 10.70 -26.57
CA ALA A 420 -15.96 12.09 -26.84
C ALA A 420 -15.04 13.07 -26.10
N ARG A 421 -14.71 12.78 -24.83
CA ARG A 421 -13.81 13.61 -24.02
C ARG A 421 -12.37 13.61 -24.55
N LYS A 422 -11.87 12.47 -25.03
CA LYS A 422 -10.53 12.38 -25.66
C LYS A 422 -10.42 13.17 -26.97
N GLN A 423 -11.53 13.24 -27.72
CA GLN A 423 -11.59 13.90 -29.03
C GLN A 423 -11.82 15.41 -28.93
N ASP A 424 -12.09 15.94 -27.74
CA ASP A 424 -12.27 17.38 -27.56
C ASP A 424 -10.95 18.13 -27.88
N ALA A 425 -11.04 19.03 -28.86
CA ALA A 425 -9.91 19.73 -29.46
C ALA A 425 -9.08 20.52 -28.44
N LEU A 426 -9.70 21.00 -27.36
CA LEU A 426 -9.05 21.71 -26.26
C LEU A 426 -8.04 20.82 -25.47
N PHE A 427 -8.17 19.50 -25.59
CA PHE A 427 -7.38 18.52 -24.83
C PHE A 427 -6.44 17.66 -25.72
N SER A 428 -6.48 17.84 -27.05
CA SER A 428 -5.64 17.11 -28.01
C SER A 428 -4.20 17.62 -28.11
N GLY A 429 -3.90 18.79 -27.52
CA GLY A 429 -2.59 19.45 -27.64
C GLY A 429 -2.37 20.17 -28.98
N TYR A 430 -3.35 20.19 -29.89
CA TYR A 430 -3.28 20.91 -31.17
C TYR A 430 -3.78 22.36 -31.03
N TRP A 431 -2.88 23.25 -30.62
CA TRP A 431 -3.17 24.67 -30.34
C TRP A 431 -3.15 25.60 -31.57
N ASN A 432 -3.26 25.08 -32.79
CA ASN A 432 -3.22 25.92 -34.01
C ASN A 432 -4.52 26.72 -34.25
N TYR A 433 -5.52 26.62 -33.37
CA TYR A 433 -6.85 27.22 -33.54
C TYR A 433 -7.22 28.31 -32.50
N VAL A 434 -6.35 28.64 -31.54
CA VAL A 434 -6.61 29.76 -30.62
C VAL A 434 -6.09 31.04 -31.28
N GLN A 435 -6.93 31.67 -32.10
CA GLN A 435 -6.71 33.04 -32.57
C GLN A 435 -6.98 34.02 -31.43
N ASP A 436 -6.04 34.96 -31.27
CA ASP A 436 -6.11 36.26 -30.60
C ASP A 436 -7.20 36.49 -29.53
N GLY A 437 -6.78 36.45 -28.26
CA GLY A 437 -7.30 37.38 -27.25
C GLY A 437 -8.39 36.91 -26.29
N GLU A 438 -9.02 35.74 -26.48
CA GLU A 438 -9.94 35.19 -25.49
C GLU A 438 -9.21 34.21 -24.56
N ASN A 439 -8.74 34.72 -23.41
CA ASN A 439 -8.02 33.95 -22.40
C ASN A 439 -8.90 33.06 -21.51
N ASP A 440 -10.22 33.01 -21.74
CA ASP A 440 -11.14 32.12 -21.03
C ASP A 440 -11.48 30.91 -21.90
N VAL A 441 -10.60 29.91 -21.87
CA VAL A 441 -10.90 28.60 -22.43
C VAL A 441 -11.84 27.87 -21.46
N GLU A 442 -13.13 28.20 -21.52
CA GLU A 442 -14.17 27.43 -20.83
C GLU A 442 -14.22 26.01 -21.40
N ASP A 443 -14.10 25.01 -20.52
CA ASP A 443 -14.41 23.63 -20.87
C ASP A 443 -15.91 23.49 -21.10
N ASN A 444 -16.29 23.62 -22.36
CA ASN A 444 -17.66 23.50 -22.82
C ASN A 444 -18.04 22.03 -23.11
N PHE A 445 -17.19 21.05 -22.83
CA PHE A 445 -17.47 19.64 -23.11
C PHE A 445 -18.81 19.21 -22.51
N PHE A 446 -19.01 19.48 -21.22
CA PHE A 446 -20.24 19.11 -20.52
C PHE A 446 -21.46 19.85 -21.08
N GLN A 447 -21.33 21.14 -21.36
CA GLN A 447 -22.42 21.95 -21.89
C GLN A 447 -22.84 21.46 -23.29
N ARG A 448 -21.87 21.27 -24.19
CA ARG A 448 -22.07 20.75 -25.54
C ARG A 448 -22.65 19.33 -25.54
N HIS A 449 -22.19 18.45 -24.66
CA HIS A 449 -22.68 17.07 -24.61
C HIS A 449 -24.08 16.95 -23.98
N ILE A 450 -24.38 17.78 -22.97
CA ILE A 450 -25.73 17.93 -22.39
C ILE A 450 -26.71 18.47 -23.45
N GLU A 451 -26.27 19.45 -24.25
CA GLU A 451 -27.05 20.02 -25.35
C GLU A 451 -27.25 19.02 -26.50
N MET A 452 -26.22 18.26 -26.89
CA MET A 452 -26.26 17.28 -27.99
C MET A 452 -27.15 16.06 -27.70
N LYS A 453 -27.16 15.51 -26.48
CA LYS A 453 -28.02 14.36 -26.15
C LYS A 453 -29.41 14.77 -25.64
N SER A 454 -29.60 16.07 -25.36
CA SER A 454 -30.75 16.73 -24.73
C SER A 454 -31.19 16.09 -23.42
N ALA A 455 -31.54 16.93 -22.45
CA ALA A 455 -32.14 16.53 -21.17
C ALA A 455 -33.29 15.50 -21.28
N LYS A 456 -33.92 15.33 -22.45
CA LYS A 456 -34.96 14.31 -22.71
C LYS A 456 -34.46 12.87 -22.70
N THR A 457 -33.19 12.59 -22.93
CA THR A 457 -32.66 11.21 -22.90
C THR A 457 -32.22 10.87 -21.48
N PHE A 458 -31.47 11.77 -20.84
CA PHE A 458 -31.06 11.63 -19.43
C PHE A 458 -32.25 11.62 -18.46
N HIS A 459 -33.24 12.52 -18.62
CA HIS A 459 -34.46 12.49 -17.80
C HIS A 459 -35.38 11.30 -18.10
N ARG A 460 -35.37 10.77 -19.33
CA ARG A 460 -36.15 9.56 -19.69
C ARG A 460 -35.50 8.31 -19.14
N LEU A 461 -34.18 8.19 -19.24
CA LEU A 461 -33.41 7.13 -18.61
C LEU A 461 -33.59 7.13 -17.09
N LEU A 462 -33.50 8.27 -16.41
CA LEU A 462 -33.80 8.37 -14.98
C LEU A 462 -35.26 7.99 -14.64
N ARG A 463 -36.21 8.27 -15.54
CA ARG A 463 -37.65 8.00 -15.37
C ARG A 463 -38.02 6.53 -15.63
N ASP A 464 -37.35 5.89 -16.58
CA ASP A 464 -37.61 4.53 -17.02
C ASP A 464 -36.65 3.50 -16.37
N HIS A 465 -35.63 3.96 -15.64
CA HIS A 465 -34.70 3.07 -14.96
C HIS A 465 -35.40 2.37 -13.78
N PRO A 466 -35.41 1.03 -13.72
CA PRO A 466 -36.09 0.27 -12.68
C PRO A 466 -35.54 0.51 -11.26
N LYS A 467 -34.45 1.30 -11.12
CA LYS A 467 -33.89 1.71 -9.83
C LYS A 467 -34.50 2.98 -9.23
N PHE A 468 -35.13 3.82 -10.04
CA PHE A 468 -35.70 5.12 -9.64
C PHE A 468 -37.22 5.14 -9.77
N GLY A 469 -37.84 3.96 -9.61
CA GLY A 469 -39.29 3.85 -9.62
C GLY A 469 -39.92 4.64 -8.48
N TYR A 470 -40.83 5.56 -8.86
CA TYR A 470 -41.79 6.32 -8.04
C TYR A 470 -41.21 7.51 -7.23
N VAL A 471 -41.83 8.69 -7.15
CA VAL A 471 -43.25 9.03 -6.94
C VAL A 471 -43.63 10.37 -7.63
N LYS A 472 -44.83 10.44 -8.23
CA LYS A 472 -45.46 11.70 -8.69
C LYS A 472 -45.58 12.70 -7.53
N GLN A 473 -45.32 13.97 -7.82
CA GLN A 473 -45.52 15.18 -7.01
C GLN A 473 -44.39 15.52 -6.04
N THR A 474 -43.74 16.66 -6.29
CA THR A 474 -43.97 17.86 -5.45
C THR A 474 -43.24 19.08 -6.01
N ARG A 475 -43.83 20.26 -5.78
CA ARG A 475 -43.39 21.63 -6.11
C ARG A 475 -41.94 22.00 -5.75
N ALA A 476 -41.18 21.12 -5.09
CA ALA A 476 -39.81 21.38 -4.63
C ALA A 476 -38.80 21.59 -5.78
N LEU A 477 -38.93 20.87 -6.90
CA LEU A 477 -38.04 21.03 -8.07
C LEU A 477 -38.27 22.36 -8.82
N GLN A 478 -39.50 22.86 -8.85
CA GLN A 478 -39.81 24.18 -9.41
C GLN A 478 -39.29 25.30 -8.50
N THR A 479 -39.28 25.08 -7.18
CA THR A 479 -38.76 26.04 -6.21
C THR A 479 -37.22 26.09 -6.29
N LEU A 480 -36.54 24.94 -6.40
CA LEU A 480 -35.09 24.88 -6.59
C LEU A 480 -34.65 25.54 -7.91
N GLN A 481 -35.37 25.31 -9.02
CA GLN A 481 -35.06 25.96 -10.30
C GLN A 481 -35.29 27.48 -10.26
N ALA A 482 -36.29 27.96 -9.51
CA ALA A 482 -36.53 29.38 -9.32
C ALA A 482 -35.45 30.04 -8.43
N ASP A 483 -35.04 29.37 -7.36
CA ASP A 483 -34.00 29.85 -6.44
C ASP A 483 -32.62 29.86 -7.10
N THR A 484 -32.30 28.85 -7.91
CA THR A 484 -31.01 28.80 -8.65
C THR A 484 -30.93 29.90 -9.71
N LYS A 485 -32.05 30.22 -10.37
CA LYS A 485 -32.13 31.36 -11.31
C LYS A 485 -32.01 32.72 -10.62
N ALA A 486 -32.61 32.86 -9.43
CA ALA A 486 -32.55 34.08 -8.64
C ALA A 486 -31.15 34.31 -8.02
N GLN A 487 -30.46 33.24 -7.60
CA GLN A 487 -29.07 33.31 -7.13
C GLN A 487 -28.08 33.59 -8.26
N ALA A 488 -28.26 33.00 -9.44
CA ALA A 488 -27.45 33.31 -10.61
C ALA A 488 -27.56 34.79 -11.00
N GLN A 489 -28.79 35.35 -11.00
CA GLN A 489 -29.00 36.77 -11.31
C GLN A 489 -28.46 37.73 -10.24
N ARG A 490 -28.47 37.37 -8.96
CA ARG A 490 -27.87 38.21 -7.90
C ARG A 490 -26.34 38.25 -7.97
N VAL A 491 -25.70 37.14 -8.32
CA VAL A 491 -24.24 37.08 -8.49
C VAL A 491 -23.78 37.89 -9.72
N THR A 492 -24.59 37.98 -10.78
CA THR A 492 -24.26 38.80 -11.96
C THR A 492 -24.43 40.31 -11.71
N VAL A 493 -25.30 40.72 -10.79
CA VAL A 493 -25.53 42.14 -10.45
C VAL A 493 -24.48 42.67 -9.47
N ASP A 494 -24.01 41.85 -8.52
CA ASP A 494 -22.96 42.26 -7.56
C ASP A 494 -21.57 42.43 -8.21
N CYS A 495 -21.27 41.69 -9.30
CA CYS A 495 -20.02 41.87 -10.04
C CYS A 495 -19.98 43.13 -10.92
N LYS A 496 -21.13 43.75 -11.24
CA LYS A 496 -21.19 45.01 -12.02
C LYS A 496 -21.22 46.28 -11.17
N ALA A 497 -21.22 46.16 -9.84
CA ALA A 497 -21.26 47.29 -8.92
C ALA A 497 -19.92 47.55 -8.19
N ARG A 498 -18.83 46.88 -8.60
CA ARG A 498 -17.48 47.04 -8.04
C ARG A 498 -16.37 47.24 -9.08
N GLU A 499 -16.75 47.66 -10.29
CA GLU A 499 -15.92 48.49 -11.17
C GLU A 499 -16.43 49.92 -11.08
#